data_AF-A0AB35U427-F1
#
_entry.id   AF-A0AB35U427-F1
#
_cell.length_a   1.000
_cell.length_b   1.000
_cell.length_c   1.000
_cell.angle_alpha   90.00
_cell.angle_beta   90.00
_cell.angle_gamma   90.00
#
_symmetry.space_group_name_H-M   'P 1'
#
loop_
_entity.id
_entity.type
_entity.pdbx_description
1 polymer ?
#
loop_
_entity_poly.entity_id
_entity_poly.type
_entity_poly.pdbx_seq_one_letter_code
_entity_poly.pdbx_strand_id
1 'polypeptide(L)'
;MEMKLFDFIDDTIRYYNLHKAGYEYVMGQLQQFCRLLCQDDKDAVVSLQSRIKAEDSLKEKLIRNQFYLQCKDGEDAIAHLSDLIGITIQCRFIRNENEIYQHLFRHFDQPQTGYACAKENENCWLNLRMPQPQYQRNGFTIYRLDGYYLFNGTKVNYELQIKSMVHNFWSDIEHQVVYKNPDFVVYDRFNKSMLGAIRDNLDVVDRQLEIMYNEISDESSRKQIGMDEKGFKVFTAQSINELVNRKMIESVGFTTDFKKCSAILAQYIYIRDFVNGTHNREMMVDYLEHLNYLAQSEIDFKQEIFLEKPYVSEDVFCSKLGTFWQSVINTDFQWHIFFAMLFSIQPGNNFEDMDDFVHVIERLLVQPGWFASTFTNYRDRERQQTHDVLLSVLAEGLISCGKVDIVHEDNLHKVMEIFRKFVSFCEEKYPDYQSFADSEKAVRTTLLHQISIIFQ
;
A
#
# COMPACT_ATOMS: atom_id res chain seq x y z
N MET A 1 -18.07 -29.25 55.14
CA MET A 1 -18.88 -28.09 54.70
C MET A 1 -18.14 -27.51 53.53
N GLU A 2 -18.56 -27.85 52.32
CA GLU A 2 -18.08 -27.15 51.11
C GLU A 2 -18.49 -25.68 51.25
N MET A 3 -17.62 -24.76 50.86
CA MET A 3 -17.93 -23.33 50.89
C MET A 3 -19.07 -23.09 49.91
N LYS A 4 -20.07 -22.26 50.27
CA LYS A 4 -21.20 -21.84 49.40
C LYS A 4 -20.80 -21.43 47.98
N LEU A 5 -19.54 -20.99 47.81
CA LEU A 5 -18.91 -20.72 46.53
C LEU A 5 -18.85 -21.95 45.61
N PHE A 6 -18.36 -23.08 46.11
CA PHE A 6 -18.20 -24.29 45.32
C PHE A 6 -19.56 -24.91 44.99
N ASP A 7 -20.50 -24.89 45.94
CA ASP A 7 -21.88 -25.32 45.71
C ASP A 7 -22.52 -24.53 44.55
N PHE A 8 -22.34 -23.21 44.51
CA PHE A 8 -22.82 -22.35 43.42
C PHE A 8 -22.18 -22.69 42.07
N ILE A 9 -20.86 -22.92 42.06
CA ILE A 9 -20.14 -23.28 40.83
C ILE A 9 -20.65 -24.64 40.33
N ASP A 10 -20.77 -25.63 41.20
CA ASP A 10 -21.20 -26.97 40.82
C ASP A 10 -22.66 -27.00 40.35
N ASP A 11 -23.56 -26.23 40.98
CA ASP A 11 -24.92 -26.05 40.50
C ASP A 11 -24.97 -25.37 39.12
N THR A 12 -24.13 -24.35 38.90
CA THR A 12 -24.02 -23.67 37.59
C THR A 12 -23.54 -24.64 36.51
N ILE A 13 -22.52 -25.45 36.79
CA ILE A 13 -22.00 -26.44 35.83
C ILE A 13 -23.01 -27.55 35.57
N ARG A 14 -23.78 -27.96 36.59
CA ARG A 14 -24.87 -28.93 36.42
C ARG A 14 -25.97 -28.39 35.51
N TYR A 15 -26.41 -27.15 35.74
CA TYR A 15 -27.38 -26.48 34.88
C TYR A 15 -26.86 -26.35 33.44
N TYR A 16 -25.59 -25.92 33.28
CA TYR A 16 -24.93 -25.80 31.98
C TYR A 16 -24.91 -27.15 31.23
N ASN A 17 -24.53 -28.24 31.89
CA ASN A 17 -24.46 -29.56 31.29
C ASN A 17 -25.84 -30.14 30.95
N LEU A 18 -26.86 -29.84 31.75
CA LEU A 18 -28.24 -30.23 31.46
C LEU A 18 -28.76 -29.58 30.15
N HIS A 19 -28.37 -28.34 29.87
CA HIS A 19 -28.82 -27.57 28.71
C HIS A 19 -27.85 -27.62 27.51
N LYS A 20 -26.76 -28.38 27.62
CA LYS A 20 -25.68 -28.43 26.62
C LYS A 20 -26.16 -28.77 25.21
N ALA A 21 -27.07 -29.75 25.08
CA ALA A 21 -27.66 -30.12 23.79
C ALA A 21 -28.46 -28.95 23.16
N GLY A 22 -29.10 -28.12 23.98
CA GLY A 22 -29.77 -26.90 23.52
C GLY A 22 -28.77 -25.85 23.03
N TYR A 23 -27.64 -25.68 23.71
CA TYR A 23 -26.56 -24.79 23.27
C TYR A 23 -25.92 -25.26 21.96
N GLU A 24 -25.74 -26.58 21.78
CA GLU A 24 -25.27 -27.17 20.52
C GLU A 24 -26.23 -26.90 19.37
N TYR A 25 -27.53 -27.06 19.60
CA TYR A 25 -28.56 -26.72 18.62
C TYR A 25 -28.50 -25.22 18.24
N VAL A 26 -28.48 -24.33 19.24
CA VAL A 26 -28.42 -22.88 19.02
C VAL A 26 -27.14 -22.48 18.28
N MET A 27 -25.99 -23.06 18.63
CA MET A 27 -24.73 -22.82 17.92
C MET A 27 -24.85 -23.19 16.44
N GLY A 28 -25.50 -24.32 16.11
CA GLY A 28 -25.77 -24.72 14.73
C GLY A 28 -26.65 -23.71 13.98
N GLN A 29 -27.71 -23.21 14.61
CA GLN A 29 -28.59 -22.18 14.04
C GLN A 29 -27.85 -20.87 13.79
N LEU A 30 -27.04 -20.43 14.77
CA LEU A 30 -26.26 -19.21 14.63
C LEU A 30 -25.16 -19.35 13.57
N GLN A 31 -24.49 -20.50 13.45
CA GLN A 31 -23.55 -20.76 12.37
C GLN A 31 -24.22 -20.63 10.99
N GLN A 32 -25.41 -21.21 10.83
CA GLN A 32 -26.16 -21.10 9.57
C GLN A 32 -26.54 -19.65 9.27
N PHE A 33 -26.99 -18.92 10.28
CA PHE A 33 -27.30 -17.50 10.16
C PHE A 33 -26.06 -16.68 9.77
N CYS A 34 -24.91 -16.86 10.43
CA CYS A 34 -23.67 -16.17 10.07
C CYS A 34 -23.18 -16.50 8.66
N ARG A 35 -23.39 -17.73 8.16
CA ARG A 35 -23.11 -18.07 6.76
C ARG A 35 -23.98 -17.28 5.78
N LEU A 36 -25.24 -17.00 6.14
CA LEU A 36 -26.14 -16.15 5.35
C LEU A 36 -25.65 -14.71 5.36
N LEU A 37 -25.30 -14.17 6.54
CA LEU A 37 -24.77 -12.80 6.69
C LEU A 37 -23.52 -12.56 5.83
N CYS A 38 -22.66 -13.56 5.69
CA CYS A 38 -21.39 -13.44 4.98
C CYS A 38 -21.49 -13.74 3.47
N GLN A 39 -22.69 -13.92 2.91
CA GLN A 39 -22.82 -14.31 1.49
C GLN A 39 -22.34 -13.23 0.51
N ASP A 40 -22.51 -11.96 0.87
CA ASP A 40 -22.06 -10.82 0.08
C ASP A 40 -20.55 -10.57 0.23
N ASP A 41 -19.93 -11.18 1.25
CA ASP A 41 -18.53 -11.01 1.64
C ASP A 41 -17.69 -12.28 1.43
N LYS A 42 -18.12 -13.17 0.53
CA LYS A 42 -17.47 -14.48 0.31
C LYS A 42 -15.99 -14.37 -0.01
N ASP A 43 -15.60 -13.32 -0.72
CA ASP A 43 -14.20 -13.10 -1.06
C ASP A 43 -13.42 -12.64 0.16
N ALA A 44 -14.01 -11.87 1.08
CA ALA A 44 -13.34 -11.35 2.27
C ALA A 44 -13.33 -12.34 3.45
N VAL A 45 -14.35 -13.18 3.58
CA VAL A 45 -14.50 -14.13 4.70
C VAL A 45 -13.77 -15.44 4.41
N VAL A 46 -12.81 -15.77 5.27
CA VAL A 46 -11.97 -16.97 5.16
C VAL A 46 -12.61 -18.15 5.88
N SER A 47 -13.08 -17.94 7.10
CA SER A 47 -13.70 -19.02 7.89
C SER A 47 -14.69 -18.50 8.92
N LEU A 48 -15.61 -19.37 9.34
CA LEU A 48 -16.50 -19.15 10.46
C LEU A 48 -16.16 -20.17 11.54
N GLN A 49 -15.70 -19.68 12.68
CA GLN A 49 -15.38 -20.50 13.83
C GLN A 49 -16.47 -20.31 14.88
N SER A 50 -16.87 -21.39 15.55
CA SER A 50 -17.74 -21.27 16.70
C SER A 50 -17.32 -22.23 17.79
N ARG A 51 -17.64 -21.86 19.02
CA ARG A 51 -17.37 -22.68 20.20
C ARG A 51 -18.45 -22.47 21.24
N ILE A 52 -18.73 -23.52 21.99
CA ILE A 52 -19.42 -23.41 23.27
C ILE A 52 -18.33 -23.32 24.34
N LYS A 53 -18.52 -22.43 25.32
CA LYS A 53 -17.54 -22.23 26.38
C LYS A 53 -17.24 -23.53 27.12
N ALA A 54 -15.95 -23.91 27.21
CA ALA A 54 -15.54 -25.11 27.94
C ALA A 54 -15.81 -24.96 29.45
N GLU A 55 -16.09 -26.06 30.14
CA GLU A 55 -16.44 -26.08 31.57
C GLU A 55 -15.36 -25.43 32.44
N ASP A 56 -14.08 -25.73 32.21
CA ASP A 56 -12.98 -25.16 33.00
C ASP A 56 -12.88 -23.64 32.82
N SER A 57 -13.00 -23.17 31.58
CA SER A 57 -13.03 -21.72 31.28
C SER A 57 -14.28 -21.03 31.82
N LEU A 58 -15.40 -21.76 31.94
CA LEU A 58 -16.61 -21.27 32.57
C LEU A 58 -16.39 -21.10 34.07
N LYS A 59 -15.87 -22.12 34.76
CA LYS A 59 -15.51 -22.05 36.19
C LYS A 59 -14.56 -20.89 36.48
N GLU A 60 -13.49 -20.74 35.70
CA GLU A 60 -12.54 -19.64 35.84
C GLU A 60 -13.25 -18.28 35.69
N LYS A 61 -14.13 -18.13 34.70
CA LYS A 61 -14.86 -16.88 34.46
C LYS A 61 -15.83 -16.53 35.59
N LEU A 62 -16.54 -17.52 36.14
CA LEU A 62 -17.45 -17.35 37.29
C LEU A 62 -16.70 -16.82 38.51
N ILE A 63 -15.50 -17.38 38.79
CA ILE A 63 -14.66 -16.96 39.92
C ILE A 63 -14.08 -15.56 39.65
N ARG A 64 -13.46 -15.36 38.47
CA ARG A 64 -12.78 -14.11 38.11
C ARG A 64 -13.70 -12.89 38.13
N ASN A 65 -14.95 -13.06 37.70
CA ASN A 65 -15.94 -11.99 37.69
C ASN A 65 -16.81 -11.96 38.96
N GLN A 66 -16.54 -12.82 39.94
CA GLN A 66 -17.25 -12.90 41.22
C GLN A 66 -18.77 -13.09 41.07
N PHE A 67 -19.21 -13.94 40.13
CA PHE A 67 -20.63 -14.17 39.85
C PHE A 67 -21.37 -14.75 41.06
N TYR A 68 -20.68 -15.52 41.89
CA TYR A 68 -21.20 -16.06 43.16
C TYR A 68 -21.60 -14.99 44.18
N LEU A 69 -21.23 -13.71 43.99
CA LEU A 69 -21.67 -12.57 44.82
C LEU A 69 -22.82 -11.78 44.19
N GLN A 70 -23.03 -11.92 42.87
CA GLN A 70 -23.90 -11.05 42.08
C GLN A 70 -25.16 -11.77 41.59
N CYS A 71 -25.05 -13.07 41.32
CA CYS A 71 -26.12 -13.90 40.79
C CYS A 71 -26.77 -14.72 41.91
N LYS A 72 -28.07 -14.97 41.77
CA LYS A 72 -28.86 -15.68 42.79
C LYS A 72 -28.60 -17.19 42.78
N ASP A 73 -28.47 -17.77 41.59
CA ASP A 73 -28.31 -19.20 41.36
C ASP A 73 -27.54 -19.44 40.04
N GLY A 74 -27.33 -20.71 39.71
CA GLY A 74 -26.59 -21.10 38.50
C GLY A 74 -27.31 -20.76 37.19
N GLU A 75 -28.63 -20.73 37.17
CA GLU A 75 -29.40 -20.32 35.99
C GLU A 75 -29.19 -18.82 35.71
N ASP A 76 -29.31 -18.01 36.76
CA ASP A 76 -29.05 -16.56 36.70
C ASP A 76 -27.59 -16.27 36.27
N ALA A 77 -26.64 -17.07 36.76
CA ALA A 77 -25.24 -16.97 36.34
C ALA A 77 -25.05 -17.23 34.84
N ILE A 78 -25.70 -18.26 34.29
CA ILE A 78 -25.65 -18.56 32.86
C ILE A 78 -26.33 -17.46 32.04
N ALA A 79 -27.46 -16.93 32.50
CA ALA A 79 -28.17 -15.83 31.83
C ALA A 79 -27.37 -14.52 31.77
N HIS A 80 -26.42 -14.32 32.69
CA HIS A 80 -25.52 -13.16 32.71
C HIS A 80 -24.26 -13.33 31.86
N LEU A 81 -23.95 -14.54 31.38
CA LEU A 81 -22.79 -14.76 30.51
C LEU A 81 -23.09 -14.30 29.09
N SER A 82 -22.35 -13.32 28.58
CA SER A 82 -22.49 -12.87 27.19
C SER A 82 -21.85 -13.82 26.17
N ASP A 83 -20.81 -14.58 26.56
CA ASP A 83 -19.98 -15.41 25.69
C ASP A 83 -20.21 -16.92 25.89
N LEU A 84 -21.44 -17.32 26.21
CA LEU A 84 -21.79 -18.74 26.37
C LEU A 84 -21.53 -19.52 25.08
N ILE A 85 -21.98 -18.94 23.95
CA ILE A 85 -21.64 -19.36 22.60
C ILE A 85 -20.79 -18.25 21.97
N GLY A 86 -19.61 -18.58 21.49
CA GLY A 86 -18.74 -17.65 20.77
C GLY A 86 -18.75 -17.96 19.28
N ILE A 87 -18.92 -16.93 18.45
CA ILE A 87 -18.82 -17.02 16.99
C ILE A 87 -17.79 -16.01 16.53
N THR A 88 -16.87 -16.45 15.67
CA THR A 88 -15.84 -15.60 15.09
C THR A 88 -15.93 -15.67 13.58
N ILE A 89 -16.22 -14.52 12.97
CA ILE A 89 -16.08 -14.31 11.54
C ILE A 89 -14.62 -13.98 11.30
N GLN A 90 -13.89 -14.92 10.68
CA GLN A 90 -12.50 -14.72 10.30
C GLN A 90 -12.45 -14.18 8.87
N CYS A 91 -11.95 -12.95 8.70
CA CYS A 91 -11.74 -12.32 7.40
C CYS A 91 -10.27 -12.32 6.99
N ARG A 92 -10.00 -12.01 5.71
CA ARG A 92 -8.63 -12.07 5.17
C ARG A 92 -7.76 -10.98 5.76
N PHE A 93 -8.17 -9.72 5.61
CA PHE A 93 -7.38 -8.55 6.03
C PHE A 93 -8.07 -7.73 7.12
N ILE A 94 -7.28 -6.93 7.83
CA ILE A 94 -7.75 -6.03 8.90
C ILE A 94 -8.80 -5.05 8.37
N ARG A 95 -8.64 -4.53 7.15
CA ARG A 95 -9.63 -3.63 6.52
C ARG A 95 -11.01 -4.28 6.43
N ASN A 96 -11.07 -5.57 6.14
CA ASN A 96 -12.33 -6.30 5.97
C ASN A 96 -13.13 -6.41 7.28
N GLU A 97 -12.50 -6.27 8.45
CA GLU A 97 -13.23 -6.30 9.73
C GLU A 97 -14.29 -5.21 9.81
N ASN A 98 -13.90 -3.98 9.41
CA ASN A 98 -14.82 -2.86 9.38
C ASN A 98 -15.89 -3.05 8.29
N GLU A 99 -15.52 -3.54 7.10
CA GLU A 99 -16.47 -3.75 6.00
C GLU A 99 -17.58 -4.72 6.40
N ILE A 100 -17.21 -5.89 6.96
CA ILE A 100 -18.16 -6.89 7.43
C ILE A 100 -19.01 -6.32 8.56
N TYR A 101 -18.43 -5.56 9.50
CA TYR A 101 -19.20 -4.89 10.55
C TYR A 101 -20.26 -3.94 9.98
N GLN A 102 -19.92 -3.13 8.97
CA GLN A 102 -20.88 -2.25 8.31
C GLN A 102 -21.96 -3.03 7.56
N HIS A 103 -21.62 -4.19 6.97
CA HIS A 103 -22.57 -5.04 6.27
C HIS A 103 -23.60 -5.69 7.20
N LEU A 104 -23.26 -5.94 8.48
CA LEU A 104 -24.24 -6.44 9.46
C LEU A 104 -25.51 -5.57 9.48
N PHE A 105 -25.41 -4.25 9.40
CA PHE A 105 -26.57 -3.35 9.46
C PHE A 105 -27.59 -3.58 8.34
N ARG A 106 -27.24 -4.25 7.24
CA ARG A 106 -28.19 -4.60 6.17
C ARG A 106 -29.16 -5.71 6.58
N HIS A 107 -28.71 -6.62 7.44
CA HIS A 107 -29.44 -7.83 7.85
C HIS A 107 -30.22 -7.68 9.16
N PHE A 108 -30.10 -6.55 9.83
CA PHE A 108 -30.80 -6.27 11.07
C PHE A 108 -31.74 -5.09 10.91
N ASP A 109 -32.87 -5.14 11.62
CA ASP A 109 -33.80 -4.02 11.68
C ASP A 109 -33.21 -2.84 12.46
N GLN A 110 -33.69 -1.62 12.18
CA GLN A 110 -33.27 -0.45 12.95
C GLN A 110 -33.70 -0.63 14.43
N PRO A 111 -32.75 -0.63 15.38
CA PRO A 111 -33.07 -0.91 16.78
C PRO A 111 -33.82 0.28 17.39
N GLN A 112 -35.12 0.11 17.68
CA GLN A 112 -35.90 1.13 18.39
C GLN A 112 -35.39 1.30 19.84
N THR A 113 -35.09 0.20 20.55
CA THR A 113 -34.38 0.19 21.84
C THR A 113 -33.60 -1.13 22.02
N GLY A 114 -32.37 -1.08 22.56
CA GLY A 114 -31.60 -2.28 22.89
C GLY A 114 -31.06 -3.06 21.69
N TYR A 115 -31.41 -4.35 21.61
CA TYR A 115 -30.95 -5.30 20.59
C TYR A 115 -31.75 -5.15 19.28
N ALA A 116 -31.09 -5.32 18.14
CA ALA A 116 -31.73 -5.39 16.83
C ALA A 116 -32.08 -6.84 16.49
N CYS A 117 -33.26 -7.06 15.91
CA CYS A 117 -33.68 -8.37 15.40
C CYS A 117 -33.11 -8.59 13.99
N ALA A 118 -32.70 -9.83 13.69
CA ALA A 118 -32.30 -10.19 12.34
C ALA A 118 -33.53 -10.34 11.42
N LYS A 119 -33.45 -9.78 10.21
CA LYS A 119 -34.54 -9.80 9.23
C LYS A 119 -34.84 -11.21 8.72
N GLU A 120 -33.79 -12.03 8.64
CA GLU A 120 -33.86 -13.41 8.12
C GLU A 120 -34.11 -14.43 9.24
N ASN A 121 -34.04 -14.03 10.52
CA ASN A 121 -34.27 -14.92 11.67
C ASN A 121 -34.81 -14.17 12.89
N GLU A 122 -36.12 -14.28 13.12
CA GLU A 122 -36.83 -13.62 14.23
C GLU A 122 -36.34 -14.02 15.64
N ASN A 123 -35.61 -15.14 15.74
CA ASN A 123 -35.05 -15.60 17.01
C ASN A 123 -33.65 -15.05 17.27
N CYS A 124 -33.00 -14.41 16.29
CA CYS A 124 -31.63 -13.94 16.42
C CYS A 124 -31.58 -12.43 16.67
N TRP A 125 -30.92 -12.03 17.76
CA TRP A 125 -30.83 -10.64 18.20
C TRP A 125 -29.38 -10.24 18.44
N LEU A 126 -29.02 -9.01 18.07
CA LEU A 126 -27.65 -8.49 18.17
C LEU A 126 -27.62 -7.04 18.65
N ASN A 127 -26.69 -6.69 19.54
CA ASN A 127 -26.53 -5.33 20.04
C ASN A 127 -25.65 -4.48 19.12
N LEU A 128 -26.27 -3.81 18.16
CA LEU A 128 -25.60 -2.94 17.18
C LEU A 128 -25.33 -1.51 17.68
N ARG A 129 -25.74 -1.16 18.92
CA ARG A 129 -25.60 0.20 19.45
C ARG A 129 -24.30 0.43 20.21
N MET A 130 -23.56 -0.64 20.52
CA MET A 130 -22.28 -0.52 21.21
C MET A 130 -21.26 0.19 20.30
N PRO A 131 -20.46 1.13 20.83
CA PRO A 131 -19.35 1.71 20.08
C PRO A 131 -18.39 0.61 19.59
N GLN A 132 -18.04 0.67 18.30
CA GLN A 132 -17.11 -0.28 17.67
C GLN A 132 -16.02 0.48 16.90
N PRO A 133 -14.79 -0.07 16.85
CA PRO A 133 -14.35 -1.27 17.58
C PRO A 133 -14.19 -1.00 19.09
N GLN A 134 -14.33 -2.04 19.92
CA GLN A 134 -14.15 -1.94 21.38
C GLN A 134 -12.69 -2.02 21.77
N TYR A 135 -12.28 -1.27 22.79
CA TYR A 135 -10.96 -1.44 23.40
C TYR A 135 -10.94 -2.63 24.36
N GLN A 136 -9.96 -3.50 24.15
CA GLN A 136 -9.62 -4.59 25.05
C GLN A 136 -8.78 -4.09 26.24
N ARG A 137 -8.62 -4.92 27.26
CA ARG A 137 -7.82 -4.58 28.46
C ARG A 137 -6.35 -4.30 28.17
N ASN A 138 -5.83 -4.84 27.07
CA ASN A 138 -4.48 -4.62 26.57
C ASN A 138 -4.33 -3.33 25.73
N GLY A 139 -5.43 -2.60 25.50
CA GLY A 139 -5.45 -1.34 24.73
C GLY A 139 -5.69 -1.53 23.23
N PHE A 140 -5.80 -2.76 22.73
CA PHE A 140 -6.07 -3.02 21.32
C PHE A 140 -7.57 -3.06 21.00
N THR A 141 -7.91 -2.84 19.74
CA THR A 141 -9.29 -2.76 19.27
C THR A 141 -9.80 -4.12 18.76
N ILE A 142 -11.08 -4.42 19.02
CA ILE A 142 -11.75 -5.61 18.51
C ILE A 142 -13.20 -5.29 18.14
N TYR A 143 -13.68 -5.83 17.02
CA TYR A 143 -15.11 -5.86 16.73
C TYR A 143 -15.76 -7.01 17.51
N ARG A 144 -16.48 -6.67 18.58
CA ARG A 144 -17.14 -7.62 19.48
C ARG A 144 -18.57 -7.18 19.77
N LEU A 145 -19.54 -7.98 19.40
CA LEU A 145 -20.95 -7.70 19.60
C LEU A 145 -21.60 -8.76 20.47
N ASP A 146 -22.40 -8.32 21.43
CA ASP A 146 -23.16 -9.21 22.30
C ASP A 146 -24.55 -9.41 21.68
N GLY A 147 -25.03 -10.65 21.68
CA GLY A 147 -26.31 -11.06 21.10
C GLY A 147 -27.00 -12.13 21.94
N TYR A 148 -28.24 -12.44 21.59
CA TYR A 148 -28.93 -13.61 22.13
C TYR A 148 -29.78 -14.29 21.06
N TYR A 149 -29.94 -15.60 21.22
CA TYR A 149 -30.86 -16.41 20.42
C TYR A 149 -32.03 -16.85 21.28
N LEU A 150 -33.26 -16.69 20.79
CA LEU A 150 -34.46 -17.13 21.48
C LEU A 150 -34.74 -18.61 21.14
N PHE A 151 -34.49 -19.50 22.09
CA PHE A 151 -34.74 -20.93 21.93
C PHE A 151 -35.81 -21.38 22.93
N ASN A 152 -36.99 -21.79 22.42
CA ASN A 152 -38.14 -22.22 23.22
C ASN A 152 -38.55 -21.22 24.32
N GLY A 153 -38.43 -19.91 24.04
CA GLY A 153 -38.74 -18.85 25.01
C GLY A 153 -37.60 -18.49 25.96
N THR A 154 -36.49 -19.23 25.94
CA THR A 154 -35.29 -18.95 26.75
C THR A 154 -34.24 -18.22 25.91
N LYS A 155 -33.60 -17.21 26.51
CA LYS A 155 -32.49 -16.47 25.87
C LYS A 155 -31.19 -17.22 26.05
N VAL A 156 -30.54 -17.54 24.95
CA VAL A 156 -29.18 -18.10 24.92
C VAL A 156 -28.25 -17.04 24.38
N ASN A 157 -27.42 -16.46 25.25
CA ASN A 157 -26.51 -15.39 24.87
C ASN A 157 -25.37 -15.91 24.00
N TYR A 158 -24.94 -15.08 23.06
CA TYR A 158 -23.77 -15.34 22.24
C TYR A 158 -22.95 -14.07 22.01
N GLU A 159 -21.67 -14.27 21.72
CA GLU A 159 -20.74 -13.20 21.36
C GLU A 159 -20.30 -13.40 19.91
N LEU A 160 -20.49 -12.37 19.09
CA LEU A 160 -20.01 -12.32 17.71
C LEU A 160 -18.73 -11.47 17.65
N GLN A 161 -17.64 -12.07 17.18
CA GLN A 161 -16.38 -11.40 16.92
C GLN A 161 -16.11 -11.34 15.42
N ILE A 162 -15.52 -10.25 14.95
CA ILE A 162 -14.99 -10.13 13.58
C ILE A 162 -13.49 -9.90 13.71
N LYS A 163 -12.70 -10.77 13.08
CA LYS A 163 -11.23 -10.73 13.16
C LYS A 163 -10.59 -11.10 11.83
N SER A 164 -9.56 -10.38 11.43
CA SER A 164 -8.65 -10.75 10.37
C SER A 164 -7.85 -11.98 10.73
N MET A 165 -7.21 -12.61 9.73
CA MET A 165 -6.30 -13.73 9.97
C MET A 165 -5.17 -13.32 10.93
N VAL A 166 -4.62 -12.12 10.74
CA VAL A 166 -3.57 -11.56 11.57
C VAL A 166 -4.03 -11.29 13.00
N HIS A 167 -5.16 -10.63 13.21
CA HIS A 167 -5.68 -10.40 14.56
C HIS A 167 -6.07 -11.69 15.27
N ASN A 168 -6.54 -12.71 14.54
CA ASN A 168 -6.83 -14.01 15.12
C ASN A 168 -5.54 -14.73 15.56
N PHE A 169 -4.53 -14.76 14.69
CA PHE A 169 -3.21 -15.30 15.01
C PHE A 169 -2.60 -14.61 16.24
N TRP A 170 -2.63 -13.27 16.26
CA TRP A 170 -2.14 -12.50 17.40
C TRP A 170 -2.88 -12.83 18.70
N SER A 171 -4.21 -12.92 18.65
CA SER A 171 -5.03 -13.30 19.81
C SER A 171 -4.64 -14.66 20.39
N ASP A 172 -4.37 -15.64 19.52
CA ASP A 172 -3.97 -16.98 19.92
C ASP A 172 -2.58 -17.02 20.56
N ILE A 173 -1.62 -16.29 19.97
CA ILE A 173 -0.27 -16.15 20.52
C ILE A 173 -0.31 -15.44 21.88
N GLU A 174 -1.04 -14.33 22.00
CA GLU A 174 -1.20 -13.61 23.26
C GLU A 174 -1.79 -14.54 24.34
N HIS A 175 -2.83 -15.29 23.99
CA HIS A 175 -3.47 -16.22 24.93
C HIS A 175 -2.55 -17.38 25.36
N GLN A 176 -1.79 -17.96 24.43
CA GLN A 176 -0.87 -19.07 24.70
C GLN A 176 0.38 -18.63 25.48
N VAL A 177 0.97 -17.50 25.09
CA VAL A 177 2.29 -17.07 25.59
C VAL A 177 2.18 -16.17 26.81
N VAL A 178 1.23 -15.25 26.83
CA VAL A 178 1.10 -14.23 27.89
C VAL A 178 0.16 -14.71 28.98
N TYR A 179 -1.04 -15.16 28.62
CA TYR A 179 -2.07 -15.48 29.62
C TYR A 179 -1.84 -16.81 30.36
N LYS A 180 -1.25 -17.83 29.71
CA LYS A 180 -1.00 -19.12 30.36
C LYS A 180 0.31 -19.21 31.16
N ASN A 181 1.19 -18.21 31.07
CA ASN A 181 2.48 -18.22 31.74
C ASN A 181 2.54 -17.14 32.84
N PRO A 182 2.20 -17.48 34.10
CA PRO A 182 2.23 -16.52 35.21
C PRO A 182 3.62 -15.88 35.45
N ASP A 183 4.70 -16.57 35.09
CA ASP A 183 6.08 -16.05 35.19
C ASP A 183 6.37 -14.91 34.19
N PHE A 184 5.60 -14.81 33.11
CA PHE A 184 5.76 -13.76 32.09
C PHE A 184 5.35 -12.37 32.61
N VAL A 185 4.53 -12.34 33.68
CA VAL A 185 4.00 -11.12 34.32
C VAL A 185 5.09 -10.31 35.05
N VAL A 186 6.26 -10.91 35.31
CA VAL A 186 7.32 -10.30 36.13
C VAL A 186 8.20 -9.29 35.35
N TYR A 187 8.16 -9.28 34.01
CA TYR A 187 8.96 -8.38 33.14
C TYR A 187 8.11 -7.40 32.31
N ASP A 188 7.17 -6.75 33.00
CA ASP A 188 5.98 -6.11 32.42
C ASP A 188 6.22 -5.08 31.30
N ARG A 189 7.24 -4.19 31.42
CA ARG A 189 7.40 -3.11 30.43
C ARG A 189 8.07 -3.56 29.13
N PHE A 190 9.19 -4.30 29.22
CA PHE A 190 9.95 -4.72 28.04
C PHE A 190 9.15 -5.70 27.19
N ASN A 191 8.53 -6.70 27.81
CA ASN A 191 7.72 -7.69 27.10
C ASN A 191 6.48 -7.05 26.44
N LYS A 192 5.81 -6.10 27.12
CA LYS A 192 4.70 -5.35 26.52
C LYS A 192 5.15 -4.52 25.31
N SER A 193 6.31 -3.85 25.39
CA SER A 193 6.86 -3.10 24.25
C SER A 193 7.21 -4.01 23.07
N MET A 194 7.81 -5.17 23.33
CA MET A 194 8.16 -6.13 22.28
C MET A 194 6.91 -6.73 21.63
N LEU A 195 5.90 -7.10 22.42
CA LEU A 195 4.63 -7.59 21.90
C LEU A 195 3.89 -6.51 21.09
N GLY A 196 3.92 -5.25 21.53
CA GLY A 196 3.40 -4.12 20.76
C GLY A 196 4.09 -3.98 19.40
N ALA A 197 5.43 -4.03 19.37
CA ALA A 197 6.20 -3.95 18.12
C ALA A 197 5.92 -5.14 17.17
N ILE A 198 5.78 -6.36 17.70
CA ILE A 198 5.41 -7.53 16.89
C ILE A 198 4.03 -7.33 16.27
N ARG A 199 3.05 -6.87 17.04
CA ARG A 199 1.71 -6.58 16.53
C ARG A 199 1.75 -5.50 15.44
N ASP A 200 2.45 -4.40 15.66
CA ASP A 200 2.55 -3.33 14.67
C ASP A 200 3.20 -3.83 13.36
N ASN A 201 4.20 -4.72 13.45
CA ASN A 201 4.76 -5.40 12.28
C ASN A 201 3.74 -6.32 11.59
N LEU A 202 2.92 -7.04 12.35
CA LEU A 202 1.86 -7.88 11.79
C LEU A 202 0.81 -7.05 11.04
N ASP A 203 0.45 -5.86 11.53
CA ASP A 203 -0.46 -4.93 10.83
C ASP A 203 0.16 -4.44 9.51
N VAL A 204 1.48 -4.17 9.49
CA VAL A 204 2.21 -3.83 8.26
C VAL A 204 2.22 -4.99 7.28
N VAL A 205 2.48 -6.22 7.75
CA VAL A 205 2.45 -7.43 6.91
C VAL A 205 1.05 -7.67 6.34
N ASP A 206 -0.01 -7.49 7.14
CA ASP A 206 -1.40 -7.58 6.68
C ASP A 206 -1.65 -6.60 5.52
N ARG A 207 -1.21 -5.35 5.67
CA ARG A 207 -1.34 -4.33 4.63
C ARG A 207 -0.55 -4.68 3.37
N GLN A 208 0.66 -5.23 3.48
CA GLN A 208 1.44 -5.69 2.33
C GLN A 208 0.77 -6.86 1.61
N LEU A 209 0.26 -7.84 2.36
CA LEU A 209 -0.51 -8.95 1.81
C LEU A 209 -1.80 -8.48 1.15
N GLU A 210 -2.46 -7.45 1.69
CA GLU A 210 -3.66 -6.86 1.11
C GLU A 210 -3.35 -6.16 -0.22
N ILE A 211 -2.26 -5.40 -0.30
CA ILE A 211 -1.79 -4.79 -1.55
C ILE A 211 -1.56 -5.88 -2.60
N MET A 212 -0.78 -6.92 -2.26
CA MET A 212 -0.54 -8.04 -3.16
C MET A 212 -1.82 -8.79 -3.54
N TYR A 213 -2.75 -8.99 -2.61
CA TYR A 213 -4.02 -9.65 -2.91
C TYR A 213 -4.90 -8.80 -3.82
N ASN A 214 -4.95 -7.48 -3.64
CA ASN A 214 -5.69 -6.62 -4.55
C ASN A 214 -5.06 -6.63 -5.94
N GLU A 215 -3.73 -6.62 -6.01
CA GLU A 215 -2.97 -6.79 -7.26
C GLU A 215 -3.28 -8.12 -7.96
N ILE A 216 -3.37 -9.23 -7.21
CA ILE A 216 -3.67 -10.58 -7.73
C ILE A 216 -5.17 -10.80 -8.00
N SER A 217 -6.07 -10.20 -7.23
CA SER A 217 -7.52 -10.45 -7.32
C SER A 217 -8.18 -9.64 -8.42
N ASP A 218 -7.66 -8.45 -8.71
CA ASP A 218 -8.00 -7.70 -9.92
C ASP A 218 -7.60 -8.47 -11.21
N GLU A 219 -6.72 -9.48 -11.12
CA GLU A 219 -6.37 -10.39 -12.24
C GLU A 219 -7.52 -11.34 -12.64
N SER A 220 -8.53 -11.57 -11.78
CA SER A 220 -9.61 -12.53 -12.06
C SER A 220 -10.77 -11.97 -12.89
N SER A 221 -10.99 -10.65 -12.84
CA SER A 221 -12.10 -9.97 -13.52
C SER A 221 -11.71 -9.36 -14.87
N ARG A 222 -10.42 -9.34 -15.21
CA ARG A 222 -9.90 -8.93 -16.53
C ARG A 222 -9.05 -10.04 -17.14
N LYS A 223 -9.66 -10.83 -18.03
CA LYS A 223 -8.92 -11.58 -19.03
C LYS A 223 -7.91 -10.64 -19.72
N GLN A 224 -6.63 -11.03 -19.68
CA GLN A 224 -5.41 -10.49 -20.31
C GLN A 224 -4.39 -9.82 -19.38
N ILE A 225 -3.28 -10.57 -19.17
CA ILE A 225 -1.87 -10.12 -19.09
C ILE A 225 -1.44 -9.60 -17.70
N GLY A 226 -0.27 -10.05 -17.22
CA GLY A 226 0.30 -9.64 -15.92
C GLY A 226 0.58 -8.13 -15.81
N MET A 227 0.90 -7.67 -14.58
CA MET A 227 1.33 -6.31 -14.20
C MET A 227 1.44 -5.37 -15.39
N ASP A 228 0.37 -4.61 -15.67
CA ASP A 228 0.42 -3.63 -16.73
C ASP A 228 1.42 -2.51 -16.36
N GLU A 229 1.96 -1.85 -17.39
CA GLU A 229 2.90 -0.74 -17.31
C GLU A 229 2.55 0.29 -16.23
N LYS A 230 1.26 0.53 -16.06
CA LYS A 230 0.74 1.62 -15.23
C LYS A 230 0.75 1.25 -13.75
N GLY A 231 0.39 0.01 -13.41
CA GLY A 231 0.46 -0.51 -12.05
C GLY A 231 1.88 -0.46 -11.49
N PHE A 232 2.86 -0.96 -12.25
CA PHE A 232 4.27 -0.93 -11.86
C PHE A 232 4.78 0.49 -11.64
N LYS A 233 4.55 1.40 -12.60
CA LYS A 233 5.03 2.78 -12.49
C LYS A 233 4.48 3.48 -11.26
N VAL A 234 3.19 3.30 -10.94
CA VAL A 234 2.57 3.89 -9.75
C VAL A 234 3.18 3.32 -8.47
N PHE A 235 3.33 2.00 -8.38
CA PHE A 235 3.93 1.34 -7.23
C PHE A 235 5.38 1.80 -7.01
N THR A 236 6.21 1.75 -8.06
CA THR A 236 7.63 2.09 -8.00
C THR A 236 7.81 3.56 -7.63
N ALA A 237 7.00 4.45 -8.22
CA ALA A 237 7.02 5.87 -7.86
C ALA A 237 6.64 6.12 -6.39
N GLN A 238 5.65 5.39 -5.86
CA GLN A 238 5.27 5.50 -4.44
C GLN A 238 6.40 5.00 -3.53
N SER A 239 7.02 3.86 -3.87
CA SER A 239 8.11 3.26 -3.10
C SER A 239 9.35 4.14 -3.07
N ILE A 240 9.75 4.68 -4.23
CA ILE A 240 10.87 5.64 -4.33
C ILE A 240 10.57 6.89 -3.50
N ASN A 241 9.35 7.43 -3.59
CA ASN A 241 8.98 8.62 -2.83
C ASN A 241 9.01 8.37 -1.31
N GLU A 242 8.51 7.23 -0.85
CA GLU A 242 8.58 6.87 0.57
C GLU A 242 10.03 6.71 1.04
N LEU A 243 10.86 6.03 0.24
CA LEU A 243 12.28 5.85 0.50
C LEU A 243 12.99 7.20 0.63
N VAL A 244 12.78 8.11 -0.33
CA VAL A 244 13.36 9.47 -0.29
C VAL A 244 12.92 10.22 0.95
N ASN A 245 11.62 10.25 1.26
CA ASN A 245 11.13 10.96 2.43
C ASN A 245 11.75 10.43 3.72
N ARG A 246 11.88 9.11 3.85
CA ARG A 246 12.53 8.48 5.01
C ARG A 246 14.00 8.88 5.11
N LYS A 247 14.76 8.73 4.02
CA LYS A 247 16.21 9.06 3.98
C LYS A 247 16.49 10.55 4.13
N MET A 248 15.59 11.40 3.65
CA MET A 248 15.64 12.85 3.84
C MET A 248 15.45 13.26 5.31
N ILE A 249 14.52 12.63 6.02
CA ILE A 249 14.35 12.86 7.46
C ILE A 249 15.60 12.37 8.23
N GLU A 250 16.12 11.19 7.89
CA GLU A 250 17.28 10.58 8.56
C GLU A 250 18.56 11.41 8.36
N SER A 251 18.86 11.83 7.13
CA SER A 251 20.12 12.51 6.80
C SER A 251 20.02 14.04 6.93
N VAL A 252 18.95 14.66 6.41
CA VAL A 252 18.81 16.13 6.28
C VAL A 252 17.93 16.73 7.39
N GLY A 253 16.93 16.00 7.89
CA GLY A 253 16.07 16.39 9.00
C GLY A 253 14.71 17.02 8.61
N PHE A 254 14.37 17.06 7.32
CA PHE A 254 13.07 17.52 6.83
C PHE A 254 12.70 16.80 5.52
N THR A 255 11.44 16.88 5.09
CA THR A 255 10.97 16.33 3.80
C THR A 255 10.65 17.44 2.79
N THR A 256 10.66 17.07 1.50
CA THR A 256 10.27 17.93 0.38
C THR A 256 9.35 17.16 -0.56
N ASP A 257 8.55 17.85 -1.38
CA ASP A 257 7.75 17.17 -2.39
C ASP A 257 8.64 16.58 -3.49
N PHE A 258 8.75 15.26 -3.51
CA PHE A 258 9.55 14.50 -4.46
C PHE A 258 8.69 13.60 -5.37
N LYS A 259 7.36 13.78 -5.36
CA LYS A 259 6.42 12.91 -6.09
C LYS A 259 6.68 12.89 -7.60
N LYS A 260 6.87 14.06 -8.21
CA LYS A 260 7.10 14.17 -9.67
C LYS A 260 8.45 13.58 -10.09
N CYS A 261 9.49 13.77 -9.27
CA CYS A 261 10.79 13.14 -9.46
C CYS A 261 10.71 11.61 -9.34
N SER A 262 9.93 11.10 -8.39
CA SER A 262 9.73 9.66 -8.23
C SER A 262 8.99 9.04 -9.43
N ALA A 263 8.04 9.78 -10.02
CA ALA A 263 7.32 9.34 -11.21
C ALA A 263 8.26 9.16 -12.41
N ILE A 264 9.10 10.16 -12.71
CA ILE A 264 10.05 10.05 -13.83
C ILE A 264 11.12 8.97 -13.59
N LEU A 265 11.57 8.75 -12.34
CA LEU A 265 12.48 7.63 -12.02
C LEU A 265 11.81 6.29 -12.29
N ALA A 266 10.55 6.12 -11.90
CA ALA A 266 9.78 4.91 -12.20
C ALA A 266 9.57 4.72 -13.71
N GLN A 267 9.32 5.81 -14.45
CA GLN A 267 9.23 5.77 -15.91
C GLN A 267 10.55 5.38 -16.56
N TYR A 268 11.68 5.91 -16.07
CA TYR A 268 13.01 5.56 -16.54
C TYR A 268 13.32 4.08 -16.31
N ILE A 269 13.13 3.57 -15.09
CA ILE A 269 13.31 2.14 -14.76
C ILE A 269 12.48 1.27 -15.70
N TYR A 270 11.21 1.63 -15.92
CA TYR A 270 10.33 0.91 -16.83
C TYR A 270 10.88 0.87 -18.27
N ILE A 271 11.35 2.01 -18.80
CA ILE A 271 11.87 2.10 -20.16
C ILE A 271 13.17 1.33 -20.33
N ARG A 272 14.08 1.43 -19.36
CA ARG A 272 15.39 0.77 -19.37
C ARG A 272 15.22 -0.75 -19.37
N ASP A 273 14.46 -1.26 -18.40
CA ASP A 273 14.52 -2.68 -18.05
C ASP A 273 13.30 -3.48 -18.56
N PHE A 274 12.13 -2.85 -18.73
CA PHE A 274 10.88 -3.58 -18.93
C PHE A 274 10.30 -3.49 -20.34
N VAL A 275 10.50 -2.38 -21.06
CA VAL A 275 9.91 -2.17 -22.41
C VAL A 275 10.33 -3.25 -23.42
N ASN A 276 11.54 -3.81 -23.29
CA ASN A 276 12.05 -4.88 -24.16
C ASN A 276 12.49 -6.14 -23.39
N GLY A 277 12.16 -6.26 -22.10
CA GLY A 277 12.62 -7.35 -21.24
C GLY A 277 11.82 -8.65 -21.43
N THR A 278 12.51 -9.79 -21.37
CA THR A 278 11.87 -11.13 -21.46
C THR A 278 11.47 -11.71 -20.11
N HIS A 279 12.03 -11.19 -19.00
CA HIS A 279 11.86 -11.68 -17.63
C HIS A 279 11.32 -10.59 -16.68
N ASN A 280 10.39 -9.77 -17.16
CA ASN A 280 9.87 -8.61 -16.44
C ASN A 280 9.35 -8.93 -15.02
N ARG A 281 8.79 -10.12 -14.78
CA ARG A 281 8.28 -10.48 -13.44
C ARG A 281 9.39 -10.73 -12.42
N GLU A 282 10.49 -11.36 -12.84
CA GLU A 282 11.63 -11.64 -11.96
C GLU A 282 12.36 -10.33 -11.64
N MET A 283 12.60 -9.49 -12.67
CA MET A 283 13.22 -8.18 -12.44
C MET A 283 12.36 -7.25 -11.57
N MET A 284 11.03 -7.35 -11.63
CA MET A 284 10.15 -6.64 -10.70
C MET A 284 10.43 -7.04 -9.25
N VAL A 285 10.53 -8.34 -8.97
CA VAL A 285 10.85 -8.84 -7.62
C VAL A 285 12.23 -8.36 -7.17
N ASP A 286 13.24 -8.44 -8.05
CA ASP A 286 14.59 -7.96 -7.75
C ASP A 286 14.60 -6.46 -7.41
N TYR A 287 13.83 -5.64 -8.14
CA TYR A 287 13.68 -4.21 -7.84
C TYR A 287 12.99 -3.95 -6.48
N LEU A 288 11.99 -4.76 -6.13
CA LEU A 288 11.31 -4.66 -4.83
C LEU A 288 12.26 -5.00 -3.67
N GLU A 289 13.02 -6.08 -3.82
CA GLU A 289 14.03 -6.48 -2.85
C GLU A 289 15.11 -5.41 -2.71
N HIS A 290 15.56 -4.84 -3.83
CA HIS A 290 16.55 -3.76 -3.82
C HIS A 290 16.03 -2.50 -3.12
N LEU A 291 14.81 -2.03 -3.42
CA LEU A 291 14.23 -0.87 -2.74
C LEU A 291 14.06 -1.11 -1.23
N ASN A 292 13.70 -2.32 -0.81
CA ASN A 292 13.65 -2.69 0.60
C ASN A 292 15.02 -2.70 1.27
N TYR A 293 16.05 -3.19 0.57
CA TYR A 293 17.43 -3.14 1.04
C TYR A 293 17.90 -1.69 1.22
N LEU A 294 17.61 -0.80 0.26
CA LEU A 294 17.95 0.62 0.36
C LEU A 294 17.21 1.30 1.52
N ALA A 295 15.98 0.90 1.83
CA ALA A 295 15.24 1.42 2.96
C ALA A 295 15.92 1.16 4.32
N GLN A 296 16.65 0.04 4.42
CA GLN A 296 17.42 -0.34 5.62
C GLN A 296 18.87 0.15 5.61
N SER A 297 19.40 0.50 4.43
CA SER A 297 20.77 0.97 4.24
C SER A 297 20.95 2.43 4.65
N GLU A 298 22.15 2.83 5.05
CA GLU A 298 22.47 4.25 5.26
C GLU A 298 22.66 4.93 3.90
N ILE A 299 21.79 5.88 3.56
CA ILE A 299 21.93 6.79 2.42
C ILE A 299 22.08 8.20 2.99
N ASP A 300 23.26 8.79 2.83
CA ASP A 300 23.56 10.14 3.31
C ASP A 300 23.51 11.16 2.16
N PHE A 301 22.40 11.90 2.08
CA PHE A 301 22.20 12.96 1.10
C PHE A 301 23.06 14.21 1.31
N LYS A 302 24.00 14.21 2.26
CA LYS A 302 24.97 15.29 2.44
C LYS A 302 26.29 15.04 1.70
N GLN A 303 26.50 13.83 1.18
CA GLN A 303 27.74 13.49 0.49
C GLN A 303 27.72 13.99 -0.95
N GLU A 304 28.81 14.61 -1.39
CA GLU A 304 28.99 15.03 -2.78
C GLU A 304 29.01 13.82 -3.71
N ILE A 305 28.36 13.95 -4.85
CA ILE A 305 28.27 12.93 -5.89
C ILE A 305 29.40 13.17 -6.91
N PHE A 306 30.16 12.13 -7.22
CA PHE A 306 31.24 12.19 -8.20
C PHE A 306 31.01 11.17 -9.32
N LEU A 307 31.19 11.60 -10.57
CA LEU A 307 31.28 10.70 -11.71
C LEU A 307 32.70 10.12 -11.79
N GLU A 308 32.80 8.90 -12.29
CA GLU A 308 34.07 8.18 -12.47
C GLU A 308 35.00 8.89 -13.46
N LYS A 309 34.41 9.65 -14.40
CA LYS A 309 35.09 10.48 -15.39
C LYS A 309 34.20 11.67 -15.79
N PRO A 310 34.77 12.74 -16.38
CA PRO A 310 33.97 13.84 -16.92
C PRO A 310 32.94 13.34 -17.93
N TYR A 311 31.72 13.88 -17.86
CA TYR A 311 30.65 13.50 -18.76
C TYR A 311 30.96 13.91 -20.20
N VAL A 312 30.91 12.96 -21.12
CA VAL A 312 31.15 13.16 -22.55
C VAL A 312 30.24 12.20 -23.32
N SER A 313 29.53 12.72 -24.32
CA SER A 313 28.73 11.94 -25.27
C SER A 313 28.98 12.42 -26.70
N GLU A 314 28.88 11.50 -27.67
CA GLU A 314 28.93 11.82 -29.10
C GLU A 314 27.63 12.48 -29.58
N ASP A 315 26.51 12.23 -28.89
CA ASP A 315 25.23 12.84 -29.18
C ASP A 315 25.19 14.31 -28.67
N VAL A 316 24.73 15.21 -29.53
CA VAL A 316 24.76 16.66 -29.27
C VAL A 316 23.79 17.06 -28.14
N PHE A 317 22.62 16.43 -28.08
CA PHE A 317 21.64 16.68 -27.03
C PHE A 317 22.18 16.15 -25.69
N CYS A 318 22.63 14.90 -25.68
CA CYS A 318 23.11 14.23 -24.48
C CYS A 318 24.34 14.93 -23.91
N SER A 319 25.31 15.27 -24.76
CA SER A 319 26.52 15.98 -24.36
C SER A 319 26.22 17.29 -23.64
N LYS A 320 25.27 18.10 -24.15
CA LYS A 320 24.84 19.35 -23.52
C LYS A 320 24.11 19.12 -22.20
N LEU A 321 23.09 18.27 -22.19
CA LEU A 321 22.25 18.06 -21.02
C LEU A 321 23.01 17.37 -19.88
N GLY A 322 23.82 16.36 -20.19
CA GLY A 322 24.64 15.69 -19.19
C GLY A 322 25.75 16.58 -18.65
N THR A 323 26.41 17.40 -19.47
CA THR A 323 27.37 18.41 -18.96
C THR A 323 26.69 19.40 -18.01
N PHE A 324 25.46 19.82 -18.34
CA PHE A 324 24.67 20.66 -17.45
C PHE A 324 24.39 19.96 -16.12
N TRP A 325 23.88 18.72 -16.13
CA TRP A 325 23.61 17.95 -14.91
C TRP A 325 24.85 17.73 -14.06
N GLN A 326 25.99 17.37 -14.66
CA GLN A 326 27.26 17.27 -13.93
C GLN A 326 27.62 18.60 -13.23
N SER A 327 27.29 19.75 -13.82
CA SER A 327 27.59 21.05 -13.22
C SER A 327 26.62 21.46 -12.10
N VAL A 328 25.40 20.93 -12.06
CA VAL A 328 24.38 21.25 -11.04
C VAL A 328 24.19 20.19 -9.95
N ILE A 329 24.71 18.97 -10.14
CA ILE A 329 24.45 17.80 -9.27
C ILE A 329 24.80 18.01 -7.80
N ASN A 330 25.82 18.83 -7.50
CA ASN A 330 26.25 19.15 -6.12
C ASN A 330 25.94 20.60 -5.71
N THR A 331 25.27 21.38 -6.56
CA THR A 331 24.95 22.79 -6.26
C THR A 331 23.46 23.04 -6.11
N ASP A 332 22.63 22.31 -6.85
CA ASP A 332 21.17 22.37 -6.75
C ASP A 332 20.64 21.21 -5.91
N PHE A 333 19.89 21.53 -4.86
CA PHE A 333 19.40 20.55 -3.91
C PHE A 333 18.45 19.52 -4.53
N GLN A 334 17.54 19.93 -5.42
CA GLN A 334 16.58 19.01 -6.01
C GLN A 334 17.27 18.05 -6.98
N TRP A 335 18.21 18.55 -7.78
CA TRP A 335 19.04 17.72 -8.64
C TRP A 335 19.92 16.76 -7.84
N HIS A 336 20.48 17.21 -6.72
CA HIS A 336 21.31 16.38 -5.86
C HIS A 336 20.53 15.16 -5.34
N ILE A 337 19.35 15.38 -4.76
CA ILE A 337 18.49 14.28 -4.28
C ILE A 337 18.05 13.39 -5.45
N PHE A 338 17.74 13.98 -6.60
CA PHE A 338 17.37 13.23 -7.80
C PHE A 338 18.44 12.23 -8.21
N PHE A 339 19.68 12.69 -8.38
CA PHE A 339 20.77 11.83 -8.82
C PHE A 339 21.26 10.88 -7.73
N ALA A 340 21.27 11.28 -6.46
CA ALA A 340 21.56 10.38 -5.35
C ALA A 340 20.64 9.16 -5.38
N MET A 341 19.35 9.38 -5.65
CA MET A 341 18.37 8.30 -5.77
C MET A 341 18.52 7.48 -7.04
N LEU A 342 18.73 8.14 -8.19
CA LEU A 342 18.99 7.44 -9.45
C LEU A 342 20.15 6.46 -9.27
N PHE A 343 21.29 6.92 -8.74
CA PHE A 343 22.50 6.11 -8.56
C PHE A 343 22.38 5.07 -7.45
N SER A 344 21.53 5.29 -6.45
CA SER A 344 21.27 4.28 -5.43
C SER A 344 20.41 3.13 -5.95
N ILE A 345 19.45 3.43 -6.83
CA ILE A 345 18.49 2.43 -7.34
C ILE A 345 19.07 1.62 -8.49
N GLN A 346 19.90 2.26 -9.32
CA GLN A 346 20.45 1.61 -10.50
C GLN A 346 21.71 0.79 -10.18
N PRO A 347 21.96 -0.31 -10.91
CA PRO A 347 23.09 -1.20 -10.67
C PRO A 347 24.40 -0.73 -11.33
N GLY A 348 24.37 0.35 -12.13
CA GLY A 348 25.53 0.87 -12.85
C GLY A 348 26.47 1.68 -11.96
N ASN A 349 27.46 2.31 -12.60
CA ASN A 349 28.23 3.37 -11.96
C ASN A 349 27.61 4.73 -12.27
N ASN A 350 28.02 5.78 -11.54
CA ASN A 350 27.35 7.07 -11.60
C ASN A 350 27.39 7.67 -13.03
N PHE A 351 28.48 7.47 -13.76
CA PHE A 351 28.60 7.88 -15.16
C PHE A 351 27.61 7.13 -16.05
N GLU A 352 27.57 5.80 -15.97
CA GLU A 352 26.72 4.95 -16.81
C GLU A 352 25.24 5.21 -16.57
N ASP A 353 24.83 5.30 -15.30
CA ASP A 353 23.43 5.54 -14.95
C ASP A 353 22.97 6.93 -15.37
N MET A 354 23.86 7.93 -15.26
CA MET A 354 23.59 9.27 -15.77
C MET A 354 23.48 9.27 -17.30
N ASP A 355 24.40 8.61 -18.00
CA ASP A 355 24.39 8.53 -19.46
C ASP A 355 23.12 7.85 -19.97
N ASP A 356 22.76 6.70 -19.39
CA ASP A 356 21.52 5.99 -19.71
C ASP A 356 20.29 6.88 -19.47
N PHE A 357 20.25 7.60 -18.35
CA PHE A 357 19.15 8.49 -18.02
C PHE A 357 19.02 9.64 -19.03
N VAL A 358 20.13 10.28 -19.44
CA VAL A 358 20.13 11.35 -20.45
C VAL A 358 19.55 10.83 -21.77
N HIS A 359 19.97 9.65 -22.24
CA HIS A 359 19.45 9.06 -23.48
C HIS A 359 17.98 8.68 -23.38
N VAL A 360 17.49 8.24 -22.21
CA VAL A 360 16.06 8.00 -22.01
C VAL A 360 15.26 9.29 -22.08
N ILE A 361 15.75 10.39 -21.49
CA ILE A 361 15.11 11.71 -21.62
C ILE A 361 15.08 12.16 -23.08
N GLU A 362 16.16 11.98 -23.83
CA GLU A 362 16.16 12.27 -25.27
C GLU A 362 15.08 11.46 -26.01
N ARG A 363 14.99 10.15 -25.78
CA ARG A 363 13.98 9.27 -26.43
C ARG A 363 12.54 9.64 -26.06
N LEU A 364 12.31 10.18 -24.86
CA LEU A 364 11.00 10.67 -24.44
C LEU A 364 10.60 11.96 -25.16
N LEU A 365 11.58 12.79 -25.53
CA LEU A 365 11.36 14.05 -26.23
C LEU A 365 11.37 13.89 -27.76
N VAL A 366 12.20 12.98 -28.27
CA VAL A 366 12.51 12.80 -29.68
C VAL A 366 12.36 11.32 -30.04
N GLN A 367 11.27 10.98 -30.73
CA GLN A 367 11.04 9.62 -31.20
C GLN A 367 11.99 9.30 -32.36
N PRO A 368 12.92 8.32 -32.22
CA PRO A 368 14.01 8.13 -33.18
C PRO A 368 13.53 7.86 -34.61
N GLY A 369 12.51 7.01 -34.75
CA GLY A 369 11.97 6.64 -36.08
C GLY A 369 11.28 7.80 -36.80
N TRP A 370 10.54 8.64 -36.06
CA TRP A 370 9.90 9.83 -36.64
C TRP A 370 10.96 10.89 -37.00
N PHE A 371 11.88 11.19 -36.09
CA PHE A 371 12.85 12.26 -36.31
C PHE A 371 13.79 11.94 -37.48
N ALA A 372 14.24 10.68 -37.60
CA ALA A 372 15.04 10.21 -38.74
C ALA A 372 14.31 10.35 -40.10
N SER A 373 12.97 10.37 -40.10
CA SER A 373 12.15 10.51 -41.31
C SER A 373 11.86 11.96 -41.71
N THR A 374 12.33 12.95 -40.94
CA THR A 374 12.17 14.37 -41.25
C THR A 374 13.28 14.90 -42.17
N PHE A 375 12.99 15.93 -42.95
CA PHE A 375 13.91 16.58 -43.89
C PHE A 375 14.51 15.58 -44.91
N THR A 376 13.71 14.62 -45.38
CA THR A 376 14.14 13.58 -46.35
C THR A 376 14.47 14.14 -47.73
N ASN A 377 14.04 15.36 -48.01
CA ASN A 377 14.39 16.16 -49.18
C ASN A 377 15.84 16.69 -49.15
N TYR A 378 16.51 16.73 -47.98
CA TYR A 378 17.88 17.23 -47.86
C TYR A 378 18.90 16.11 -48.12
N ARG A 379 20.16 16.47 -48.43
CA ARG A 379 21.25 15.48 -48.48
C ARG A 379 21.55 14.97 -47.07
N ASP A 380 22.03 13.73 -46.95
CA ASP A 380 22.25 13.10 -45.63
C ASP A 380 23.09 13.95 -44.66
N ARG A 381 24.16 14.58 -45.15
CA ARG A 381 25.01 15.46 -44.33
C ARG A 381 24.28 16.72 -43.88
N GLU A 382 23.48 17.32 -44.75
CA GLU A 382 22.70 18.54 -44.48
C GLU A 382 21.55 18.24 -43.52
N ARG A 383 20.88 17.09 -43.70
CA ARG A 383 19.87 16.58 -42.78
C ARG A 383 20.43 16.40 -41.37
N GLN A 384 21.60 15.74 -41.25
CA GLN A 384 22.26 15.56 -39.96
C GLN A 384 22.59 16.92 -39.32
N GLN A 385 23.12 17.88 -40.08
CA GLN A 385 23.40 19.22 -39.57
C GLN A 385 22.13 19.93 -39.06
N THR A 386 21.03 19.82 -39.79
CA THR A 386 19.73 20.35 -39.35
C THR A 386 19.23 19.67 -38.07
N HIS A 387 19.37 18.34 -37.96
CA HIS A 387 19.02 17.58 -36.75
C HIS A 387 19.88 18.02 -35.56
N ASP A 388 21.19 18.12 -35.71
CA ASP A 388 22.12 18.55 -34.66
C ASP A 388 21.79 19.97 -34.16
N VAL A 389 21.43 20.89 -35.07
CA VAL A 389 20.99 22.24 -34.71
C VAL A 389 19.72 22.20 -33.86
N LEU A 390 18.71 21.42 -34.27
CA LEU A 390 17.43 21.34 -33.57
C LEU A 390 17.59 20.67 -32.18
N LEU A 391 18.37 19.59 -32.10
CA LEU A 391 18.70 18.91 -30.84
C LEU A 391 19.52 19.83 -29.90
N SER A 392 20.47 20.58 -30.44
CA SER A 392 21.24 21.58 -29.68
C SER A 392 20.32 22.63 -29.05
N VAL A 393 19.34 23.15 -29.79
CA VAL A 393 18.42 24.18 -29.28
C VAL A 393 17.43 23.59 -28.27
N LEU A 394 16.98 22.35 -28.49
CA LEU A 394 16.14 21.63 -27.54
C LEU A 394 16.85 21.49 -26.18
N ALA A 395 18.11 21.03 -26.18
CA ALA A 395 18.92 20.94 -24.98
C ALA A 395 19.13 22.32 -24.32
N GLU A 396 19.50 23.35 -25.09
CA GLU A 396 19.65 24.72 -24.60
C GLU A 396 18.37 25.27 -23.97
N GLY A 397 17.20 24.96 -24.55
CA GLY A 397 15.89 25.34 -24.02
C GLY A 397 15.64 24.74 -22.64
N LEU A 398 15.91 23.44 -22.45
CA LEU A 398 15.79 22.78 -21.15
C LEU A 398 16.80 23.34 -20.14
N ILE A 399 18.06 23.49 -20.54
CA ILE A 399 19.14 24.01 -19.69
C ILE A 399 18.82 25.44 -19.20
N SER A 400 18.19 26.26 -20.05
CA SER A 400 17.82 27.64 -19.68
C SER A 400 16.81 27.73 -18.53
N CYS A 401 16.02 26.68 -18.28
CA CYS A 401 15.11 26.60 -17.14
C CYS A 401 15.88 26.32 -15.82
N GLY A 402 16.88 25.43 -15.88
CA GLY A 402 17.76 25.10 -14.77
C GLY A 402 17.16 24.22 -13.65
N LYS A 403 15.83 24.13 -13.54
CA LYS A 403 15.13 23.42 -12.46
C LYS A 403 14.94 21.93 -12.76
N VAL A 404 14.75 21.13 -11.71
CA VAL A 404 14.36 19.70 -11.82
C VAL A 404 13.07 19.50 -12.62
N ASP A 405 12.24 20.54 -12.72
CA ASP A 405 10.98 20.54 -13.46
C ASP A 405 11.11 20.11 -14.92
N ILE A 406 12.30 20.23 -15.52
CA ILE A 406 12.58 19.85 -16.91
C ILE A 406 12.46 18.34 -17.16
N VAL A 407 12.56 17.49 -16.13
CA VAL A 407 12.38 16.03 -16.25
C VAL A 407 11.02 15.54 -15.78
N HIS A 408 10.12 16.43 -15.34
CA HIS A 408 8.78 15.99 -14.94
C HIS A 408 7.96 15.55 -16.16
N GLU A 409 7.26 14.42 -16.03
CA GLU A 409 6.52 13.78 -17.15
C GLU A 409 5.58 14.75 -17.88
N ASP A 410 4.86 15.58 -17.12
CA ASP A 410 3.91 16.56 -17.68
C ASP A 410 4.61 17.66 -18.49
N ASN A 411 5.83 18.03 -18.10
CA ASN A 411 6.62 19.02 -18.82
C ASN A 411 7.35 18.42 -20.02
N LEU A 412 7.93 17.22 -19.87
CA LEU A 412 8.54 16.47 -20.97
C LEU A 412 7.53 16.27 -22.11
N HIS A 413 6.28 15.90 -21.78
CA HIS A 413 5.23 15.74 -22.79
C HIS A 413 4.94 17.05 -23.54
N LYS A 414 4.82 18.19 -22.85
CA LYS A 414 4.61 19.49 -23.48
C LYS A 414 5.79 19.89 -24.37
N VAL A 415 7.03 19.68 -23.91
CA VAL A 415 8.25 19.96 -24.68
C VAL A 415 8.27 19.10 -25.93
N MET A 416 8.01 17.79 -25.81
CA MET A 416 7.93 16.85 -26.93
C MET A 416 6.89 17.32 -27.98
N GLU A 417 5.69 17.72 -27.56
CA GLU A 417 4.67 18.24 -28.47
C GLU A 417 5.10 19.51 -29.21
N ILE A 418 5.69 20.47 -28.48
CA ILE A 418 6.20 21.72 -29.05
C ILE A 418 7.32 21.44 -30.05
N PHE A 419 8.29 20.61 -29.65
CA PHE A 419 9.40 20.23 -30.51
C PHE A 419 8.89 19.56 -31.78
N ARG A 420 7.97 18.59 -31.66
CA ARG A 420 7.37 17.90 -32.80
C ARG A 420 6.67 18.85 -33.77
N LYS A 421 5.80 19.74 -33.26
CA LYS A 421 5.11 20.74 -34.08
C LYS A 421 6.09 21.70 -34.75
N PHE A 422 7.14 22.11 -34.04
CA PHE A 422 8.14 23.04 -34.54
C PHE A 422 9.01 22.42 -35.64
N VAL A 423 9.42 21.16 -35.49
CA VAL A 423 10.16 20.42 -36.53
C VAL A 423 9.33 20.29 -37.80
N SER A 424 8.06 19.88 -37.69
CA SER A 424 7.16 19.80 -38.86
C SER A 424 6.96 21.16 -39.53
N PHE A 425 6.81 22.23 -38.75
CA PHE A 425 6.76 23.59 -39.29
C PHE A 425 8.05 23.97 -40.05
N CYS A 426 9.22 23.61 -39.53
CA CYS A 426 10.50 23.88 -40.20
C CYS A 426 10.61 23.08 -41.51
N GLU A 427 10.19 21.82 -41.50
CA GLU A 427 10.19 20.96 -42.70
C GLU A 427 9.28 21.53 -43.81
N GLU A 428 8.10 22.04 -43.46
CA GLU A 428 7.18 22.67 -44.42
C GLU A 428 7.69 24.03 -44.91
N LYS A 429 8.29 24.83 -44.01
CA LYS A 429 8.70 26.21 -44.32
C LYS A 429 10.01 26.31 -45.08
N TYR A 430 10.93 25.38 -44.87
CA TYR A 430 12.28 25.40 -45.45
C TYR A 430 12.46 24.23 -46.41
N PRO A 431 12.12 24.40 -47.71
CA PRO A 431 12.14 23.30 -48.68
C PRO A 431 13.54 22.80 -49.06
N ASP A 432 14.59 23.57 -48.75
CA ASP A 432 15.99 23.22 -48.97
C ASP A 432 16.89 23.69 -47.81
N TYR A 433 18.06 23.06 -47.66
CA TYR A 433 18.99 23.34 -46.56
C TYR A 433 19.48 24.78 -46.53
N GLN A 434 19.67 25.44 -47.68
CA GLN A 434 20.15 26.83 -47.70
C GLN A 434 19.12 27.76 -47.05
N SER A 435 17.83 27.56 -47.36
CA SER A 435 16.74 28.33 -46.76
C SER A 435 16.65 28.14 -45.23
N PHE A 436 16.95 26.93 -44.73
CA PHE A 436 17.05 26.65 -43.30
C PHE A 436 18.27 27.33 -42.68
N ALA A 437 19.45 27.19 -43.28
CA ALA A 437 20.71 27.75 -42.80
C ALA A 437 20.66 29.27 -42.72
N ASP A 438 20.10 29.95 -43.72
CA ASP A 438 19.92 31.40 -43.74
C ASP A 438 18.98 31.88 -42.60
N SER A 439 18.07 31.01 -42.17
CA SER A 439 17.09 31.27 -41.11
C SER A 439 17.48 30.69 -39.75
N GLU A 440 18.65 30.06 -39.61
CA GLU A 440 19.04 29.28 -38.43
C GLU A 440 18.90 30.10 -37.14
N LYS A 441 19.39 31.34 -37.13
CA LYS A 441 19.30 32.22 -35.96
C LYS A 441 17.86 32.46 -35.50
N ALA A 442 16.93 32.62 -36.45
CA ALA A 442 15.52 32.81 -36.16
C ALA A 442 14.87 31.51 -35.65
N VAL A 443 15.23 30.36 -36.25
CA VAL A 443 14.81 29.03 -35.82
C VAL A 443 15.24 28.79 -34.35
N ARG A 444 16.52 29.00 -34.04
CA ARG A 444 17.07 28.87 -32.68
C ARG A 444 16.30 29.72 -31.67
N THR A 445 16.16 31.01 -31.96
CA THR A 445 15.51 31.97 -31.05
C THR A 445 14.04 31.60 -30.79
N THR A 446 13.33 31.17 -31.83
CA THR A 446 11.90 30.84 -31.74
C THR A 446 11.67 29.59 -30.90
N LEU A 447 12.40 28.51 -31.18
CA LEU A 447 12.25 27.25 -30.44
C LEU A 447 12.67 27.39 -28.98
N LEU A 448 13.80 28.08 -28.72
CA LEU A 448 14.25 28.39 -27.36
C LEU A 448 13.17 29.13 -26.57
N HIS A 449 12.55 30.15 -27.18
CA HIS A 449 11.47 30.90 -26.56
C HIS A 449 10.24 30.03 -26.28
N GLN A 450 9.81 29.21 -27.24
CA GLN A 450 8.65 28.32 -27.06
C GLN A 450 8.86 27.31 -25.92
N ILE A 451 10.06 26.75 -25.79
CA ILE A 451 10.41 25.84 -24.68
C ILE A 451 10.40 26.60 -23.36
N SER A 452 11.00 27.81 -23.31
CA SER A 452 11.09 28.59 -22.07
C SER A 452 9.73 28.94 -21.46
N ILE A 453 8.69 29.13 -22.28
CA ILE A 453 7.32 29.46 -21.83
C ILE A 453 6.71 28.33 -21.02
N ILE A 454 7.11 27.07 -21.23
CA ILE A 454 6.56 25.91 -20.50
C ILE A 454 6.88 25.99 -19.00
N PHE A 455 7.98 26.66 -18.65
CA PHE A 455 8.55 26.68 -17.31
C PHE A 455 8.47 28.05 -16.61
N GLN A 456 7.76 29.01 -17.21
CA GLN A 456 7.38 30.28 -16.60
C GLN A 456 6.04 30.14 -15.88
#